data_AF-A0A822CAV6-F1
#
_entry.id   AF-A0A822CAV6-F1
#
_cell.length_a   1.000
_cell.length_b   1.000
_cell.length_c   1.000
_cell.angle_alpha   90.00
_cell.angle_beta   90.00
_cell.angle_gamma   90.00
#
_symmetry.space_group_name_H-M   'P 1'
#
loop_
_entity.id
_entity.type
_entity.pdbx_description
1 polymer ?
#
loop_
_entity_poly.entity_id
_entity_poly.type
_entity_poly.pdbx_seq_one_letter_code
_entity_poly.pdbx_strand_id
1 'polypeptide(L)'
;TYTETESYQDSDGNWQTRSVTKSRDVTEFDFSIDLSPYICEQWWRVAVIPSAEARRGGETVTFRDALEQYTLSNKKIKEIVLKKLCHGWNLEELKKKLIALVRSTGYENSINVTYNRIDYKIAARSSSTLSHFANSTLVRVLCYISCLCIIFGPIYCCLRTIGSTRDNIVAEYMMMKSDDIFLQFNAQMIVNSVIQRSYNSYIAHFT
;
A
#
# COMPACT_ATOMS: atom_id res chain seq x y z
N THR A 1 -9.32 -9.31 25.75
CA THR A 1 -8.40 -10.20 26.46
C THR A 1 -9.16 -11.41 26.94
N TYR A 2 -8.65 -12.61 26.69
CA TYR A 2 -9.25 -13.84 27.24
C TYR A 2 -8.18 -14.68 27.90
N THR A 3 -8.59 -15.45 28.90
CA THR A 3 -7.72 -16.38 29.61
C THR A 3 -7.93 -17.76 28.99
N GLU A 4 -6.86 -18.31 28.43
CA GLU A 4 -6.83 -19.68 27.92
C GLU A 4 -6.04 -20.53 28.89
N THR A 5 -6.52 -21.73 29.18
CA THR A 5 -5.80 -22.69 30.02
C THR A 5 -4.97 -23.59 29.12
N GLU A 6 -3.66 -23.38 29.10
CA GLU A 6 -2.74 -24.23 28.34
C GLU A 6 -2.21 -25.34 29.25
N SER A 7 -2.31 -26.59 28.79
CA SER A 7 -1.69 -27.74 29.44
C SER A 7 -0.31 -27.96 28.84
N TYR A 8 0.73 -27.95 29.67
CA TYR A 8 2.10 -28.26 29.26
C TYR A 8 2.70 -29.33 30.17
N GLN A 9 3.65 -30.08 29.63
CA GLN A 9 4.37 -31.10 30.39
C GLN A 9 5.67 -30.49 30.92
N ASP A 10 5.89 -30.61 32.24
CA ASP A 10 7.14 -30.14 32.85
C ASP A 10 8.31 -31.10 32.55
N SER A 11 9.53 -30.68 32.92
CA SER A 11 10.75 -31.48 32.73
C SER A 11 10.73 -32.82 33.46
N ASP A 12 9.83 -32.99 34.42
CA ASP A 12 9.66 -34.19 35.24
C ASP A 12 8.53 -35.08 34.71
N GLY A 13 7.91 -34.72 33.58
CA GLY A 13 6.90 -35.51 32.89
C GLY A 13 5.47 -35.32 33.41
N ASN A 14 5.24 -34.41 34.36
CA ASN A 14 3.91 -34.15 34.91
C ASN A 14 3.15 -33.12 34.07
N TRP A 15 1.85 -33.30 33.96
CA TRP A 15 0.95 -32.36 33.29
C TRP A 15 0.62 -31.21 34.23
N GLN A 16 0.89 -29.99 33.78
CA GLN A 16 0.57 -28.76 34.48
C GLN A 16 -0.33 -27.89 33.60
N THR A 17 -1.30 -27.23 34.22
CA THR A 17 -2.15 -26.25 33.54
C THR A 17 -1.75 -24.85 33.96
N ARG A 18 -1.51 -23.97 32.99
CA ARG A 18 -1.27 -22.55 33.23
C ARG A 18 -2.34 -21.72 32.53
N SER A 19 -2.94 -20.82 33.29
CA SER A 19 -3.79 -19.76 32.74
C SER A 19 -2.91 -18.71 32.07
N VAL A 20 -2.99 -18.63 30.75
CA VAL A 20 -2.27 -17.63 29.94
C VAL A 20 -3.28 -16.60 29.46
N THR A 21 -3.04 -15.35 29.83
CA THR A 21 -3.84 -14.22 29.39
C THR A 21 -3.36 -13.78 28.02
N LYS A 22 -4.17 -14.00 26.98
CA LYS A 22 -3.86 -13.60 25.60
C LYS A 22 -4.68 -12.37 25.20
N SER A 23 -4.02 -11.43 24.54
CA SER A 23 -4.68 -10.32 23.85
C SER A 23 -5.02 -10.77 22.42
N ARG A 24 -6.25 -10.48 21.98
CA ARG A 24 -6.70 -10.72 20.60
C ARG A 24 -7.20 -9.39 20.06
N ASP A 25 -6.66 -8.99 18.92
CA ASP A 25 -7.21 -7.88 18.15
C ASP A 25 -8.53 -8.35 17.54
N VAL A 26 -9.64 -7.76 18.02
CA VAL A 26 -10.98 -8.04 17.52
C VAL A 26 -11.41 -6.82 16.72
N THR A 27 -11.62 -6.99 15.42
CA THR A 27 -12.15 -5.93 14.55
C THR A 27 -13.64 -5.80 14.81
N GLU A 28 -14.04 -4.72 15.48
CA GLU A 28 -15.45 -4.46 15.80
C GLU A 28 -16.25 -3.94 14.61
N PHE A 29 -15.60 -3.23 13.69
CA PHE A 29 -16.17 -2.77 12.43
C PHE A 29 -15.07 -2.60 11.39
N ASP A 30 -15.43 -2.82 10.12
CA ASP A 30 -14.57 -2.60 8.97
C ASP A 30 -15.43 -2.13 7.81
N PHE A 31 -14.98 -1.09 7.12
CA PHE A 31 -15.60 -0.61 5.89
C PHE A 31 -14.55 -0.01 4.98
N SER A 32 -14.76 -0.13 3.68
CA SER A 32 -13.91 0.43 2.65
C SER A 32 -14.73 1.31 1.72
N ILE A 33 -14.19 2.48 1.37
CA ILE A 33 -14.82 3.39 0.41
C ILE A 33 -13.92 3.47 -0.81
N ASP A 34 -14.48 3.23 -1.99
CA ASP A 34 -13.76 3.42 -3.25
C ASP A 34 -13.62 4.93 -3.53
N LEU A 35 -12.37 5.36 -3.65
CA LEU A 35 -12.03 6.76 -3.95
C LEU A 35 -11.93 7.03 -5.45
N SER A 36 -11.92 5.99 -6.30
CA SER A 36 -11.79 6.11 -7.76
C SER A 36 -12.79 7.08 -8.39
N PRO A 37 -14.08 7.12 -7.99
CA PRO A 37 -15.06 8.07 -8.55
C PRO A 37 -14.79 9.53 -8.21
N TYR A 38 -13.93 9.81 -7.23
CA TYR A 38 -13.55 11.16 -6.82
C TYR A 38 -12.25 11.63 -7.46
N ILE A 39 -11.59 10.78 -8.27
CA ILE A 39 -10.35 11.11 -8.97
C ILE A 39 -10.71 11.52 -10.40
N CYS A 40 -10.16 12.64 -10.88
CA CYS A 40 -10.30 13.02 -12.28
C CYS A 40 -9.75 11.91 -13.20
N GLU A 41 -10.43 11.58 -14.28
CA GLU A 41 -9.93 10.57 -15.24
C GLU A 41 -8.67 11.04 -15.96
N GLN A 42 -8.54 12.35 -16.18
CA GLN A 42 -7.40 12.97 -16.82
C GLN A 42 -6.37 13.41 -15.79
N TRP A 43 -5.10 13.12 -16.09
CA TRP A 43 -3.98 13.63 -15.31
C TRP A 43 -3.80 15.14 -15.56
N TRP A 44 -3.48 15.87 -14.52
CA TRP A 44 -3.26 17.33 -14.55
C TRP A 44 -1.87 17.67 -15.09
N ARG A 45 -0.84 17.01 -14.56
CA ARG A 45 0.54 17.19 -15.02
C ARG A 45 1.39 15.95 -14.77
N VAL A 46 2.49 15.84 -15.52
CA VAL A 46 3.57 14.90 -15.25
C VAL A 46 4.71 15.67 -14.58
N ALA A 47 5.15 15.18 -13.42
CA ALA A 47 6.25 15.75 -12.66
C ALA A 47 7.31 14.68 -12.38
N VAL A 48 8.52 15.13 -12.05
CA VAL A 48 9.59 14.25 -11.58
C VAL A 48 9.89 14.60 -10.13
N ILE A 49 9.77 13.62 -9.24
CA ILE A 49 10.15 13.75 -7.85
C ILE A 49 11.67 13.55 -7.78
N PRO A 50 12.44 14.60 -7.44
CA PRO A 50 13.89 14.47 -7.34
C PRO A 50 14.27 13.49 -6.23
N SER A 51 15.40 12.81 -6.41
CA SER A 51 15.96 11.96 -5.35
C SER A 51 16.29 12.79 -4.10
N ALA A 52 16.41 12.15 -2.94
CA ALA A 52 16.78 12.84 -1.71
C ALA A 52 18.15 13.56 -1.80
N GLU A 53 19.02 13.11 -2.70
CA GLU A 53 20.31 13.76 -3.00
C GLU A 53 20.11 15.00 -3.85
N ALA A 54 19.39 14.89 -4.98
CA ALA A 54 19.08 16.02 -5.86
C ALA A 54 18.30 17.12 -5.13
N ARG A 55 17.36 16.73 -4.25
CA ARG A 55 16.59 17.67 -3.42
C ARG A 55 17.48 18.45 -2.44
N ARG A 56 18.53 17.83 -1.89
CA ARG A 56 19.50 18.51 -1.01
C ARG A 56 20.38 19.50 -1.78
N GLY A 57 20.67 19.21 -3.05
CA GLY A 57 21.42 20.10 -3.94
C GLY A 57 20.60 21.24 -4.55
N GLY A 58 19.28 21.28 -4.33
CA GLY A 58 18.40 22.26 -4.95
C GLY A 58 18.18 22.04 -6.45
N GLU A 59 18.55 20.87 -6.98
CA GLU A 59 18.45 20.54 -8.39
C GLU A 59 16.99 20.23 -8.77
N THR A 60 16.46 20.96 -9.74
CA THR A 60 15.16 20.69 -10.35
C THR A 60 15.35 19.79 -11.55
N VAL A 61 14.79 18.58 -11.48
CA VAL A 61 14.84 17.62 -12.60
C VAL A 61 13.55 17.73 -13.39
N THR A 62 13.63 18.06 -14.67
CA THR A 62 12.46 18.09 -15.53
C THR A 62 12.12 16.70 -16.07
N PHE A 63 10.91 16.53 -16.59
CA PHE A 63 10.52 15.28 -17.25
C PHE A 63 11.43 14.96 -18.44
N ARG A 64 11.85 15.98 -19.21
CA ARG A 64 12.79 15.79 -20.32
C ARG A 64 14.13 15.25 -19.83
N ASP A 65 14.67 15.82 -18.75
CA ASP A 65 15.96 15.38 -18.20
C ASP A 65 15.88 13.92 -17.74
N ALA A 66 14.75 13.53 -17.14
CA ALA A 66 14.53 12.13 -16.76
C ALA A 66 14.52 11.17 -17.98
N LEU A 67 13.95 11.60 -19.11
CA LEU A 67 13.96 10.82 -20.36
C LEU A 67 15.35 10.80 -21.01
N GLU A 68 16.09 11.90 -20.97
CA GLU A 68 17.47 11.95 -21.45
C GLU A 68 18.36 11.03 -20.63
N GLN A 69 18.27 11.08 -19.30
CA GLN A 69 19.00 10.16 -18.40
C GLN A 69 18.65 8.70 -18.69
N TYR A 70 17.37 8.41 -18.94
CA TYR A 70 16.94 7.08 -19.37
C TYR A 70 17.59 6.66 -20.70
N THR A 71 17.62 7.55 -21.68
CA THR A 71 18.19 7.30 -23.02
C THR A 71 19.70 7.10 -22.96
N LEU A 72 20.40 7.95 -22.22
CA LEU A 72 21.86 7.92 -22.04
C LEU A 72 22.34 6.78 -21.13
N SER A 73 21.45 6.18 -20.33
CA SER A 73 21.85 5.06 -19.47
C SER A 73 22.34 3.87 -20.30
N ASN A 74 23.52 3.34 -20.02
CA ASN A 74 24.08 2.13 -20.66
C ASN A 74 23.51 0.82 -20.09
N LYS A 75 22.30 0.87 -19.52
CA LYS A 75 21.68 -0.28 -18.87
C LYS A 75 21.13 -1.25 -19.92
N LYS A 76 21.43 -2.54 -19.77
CA LYS A 76 20.95 -3.62 -20.65
C LYS A 76 19.44 -3.85 -20.56
N ILE A 77 18.87 -3.60 -19.38
CA ILE A 77 17.42 -3.66 -19.12
C ILE A 77 17.01 -2.25 -18.73
N LYS A 78 16.23 -1.60 -19.59
CA LYS A 78 15.70 -0.26 -19.34
C LYS A 78 14.21 -0.36 -19.03
N GLU A 79 13.83 0.22 -17.90
CA GLU A 79 12.45 0.33 -17.43
C GLU A 79 12.22 1.76 -16.92
N ILE A 80 11.13 2.37 -17.37
CA ILE A 80 10.65 3.66 -16.91
C ILE A 80 9.33 3.45 -16.19
N VAL A 81 9.24 3.88 -14.93
CA VAL A 81 8.07 3.70 -14.09
C VAL A 81 7.38 5.03 -13.88
N LEU A 82 6.12 5.11 -14.29
CA LEU A 82 5.21 6.21 -14.02
C LEU A 82 4.32 5.84 -12.83
N LYS A 83 4.28 6.69 -11.80
CA LYS A 83 3.38 6.52 -10.66
C LYS A 83 2.19 7.46 -10.78
N LYS A 84 0.98 6.95 -10.60
CA LYS A 84 -0.22 7.76 -10.43
C LYS A 84 -0.23 8.31 -9.00
N LEU A 85 -0.31 9.62 -8.86
CA LEU A 85 -0.38 10.32 -7.58
C LEU A 85 -1.64 11.17 -7.54
N CYS A 86 -2.49 10.94 -6.55
CA CYS A 86 -3.64 11.82 -6.31
C CYS A 86 -3.17 13.08 -5.58
N HIS A 87 -3.50 14.23 -6.13
CA HIS A 87 -3.20 15.55 -5.60
C HIS A 87 -4.50 16.28 -5.21
N GLY A 88 -4.42 17.13 -4.20
CA GLY A 88 -5.55 17.94 -3.71
C GLY A 88 -6.07 17.53 -2.33
N TRP A 89 -5.88 16.28 -1.88
CA TRP A 89 -6.25 15.86 -0.53
C TRP A 89 -5.02 15.73 0.38
N ASN A 90 -5.14 16.29 1.58
CA ASN A 90 -4.21 16.01 2.66
C ASN A 90 -4.67 14.74 3.41
N LEU A 91 -4.13 13.58 3.01
CA LEU A 91 -4.54 12.28 3.56
C LEU A 91 -4.35 12.17 5.08
N GLU A 92 -3.36 12.86 5.63
CA GLU A 92 -3.12 12.89 7.08
C GLU A 92 -4.18 13.70 7.82
N GLU A 93 -4.61 14.81 7.24
CA GLU A 93 -5.69 15.63 7.79
C GLU A 93 -7.04 14.93 7.65
N LEU A 94 -7.33 14.34 6.48
CA LEU A 94 -8.51 13.53 6.27
C LEU A 94 -8.58 12.37 7.26
N LYS A 95 -7.45 11.72 7.54
CA LYS A 95 -7.35 10.66 8.55
C LYS A 95 -7.74 11.18 9.94
N LYS A 96 -7.25 12.35 10.34
CA LYS A 96 -7.62 12.98 11.62
C LYS A 96 -9.11 13.31 11.67
N LYS A 97 -9.67 13.86 10.60
CA LYS A 97 -11.12 14.18 10.50
C LYS A 97 -11.97 12.91 10.58
N LEU A 98 -11.58 11.83 9.90
CA LEU A 98 -12.25 10.52 9.98
C LEU A 98 -12.20 9.95 11.41
N ILE A 99 -11.03 9.99 12.04
CA ILE A 99 -10.88 9.54 13.43
C ILE A 99 -11.79 10.37 14.33
N ALA A 100 -11.78 11.70 14.22
CA ALA A 100 -12.63 12.58 15.02
C ALA A 100 -14.13 12.29 14.80
N LEU A 101 -14.56 12.03 13.56
CA LEU A 101 -15.93 11.64 13.24
C LEU A 101 -16.32 10.31 13.89
N VAL A 102 -15.43 9.33 13.90
CA VAL A 102 -15.70 8.07 14.59
C VAL A 102 -15.73 8.28 16.11
N ARG A 103 -14.81 9.09 16.66
CA ARG A 103 -14.78 9.41 18.09
C ARG A 103 -16.05 10.13 18.56
N SER A 104 -16.67 10.97 17.73
CA SER A 104 -17.90 11.68 18.10
C SER A 104 -19.10 10.75 18.31
N THR A 105 -19.03 9.50 17.82
CA THR A 105 -20.03 8.46 18.12
C THR A 105 -19.88 7.83 19.52
N GLY A 106 -18.84 8.23 20.28
CA GLY A 106 -18.50 7.62 21.58
C GLY A 106 -17.60 6.39 21.47
N TYR A 107 -16.95 6.15 20.33
CA TYR A 107 -16.00 5.04 20.20
C TYR A 107 -14.64 5.37 20.82
N GLU A 108 -14.17 4.56 21.76
CA GLU A 108 -12.92 4.81 22.52
C GLU A 108 -11.74 3.88 22.16
N ASN A 109 -11.98 2.76 21.47
CA ASN A 109 -10.90 1.81 21.15
C ASN A 109 -9.99 2.31 20.00
N SER A 110 -9.00 1.51 19.60
CA SER A 110 -8.07 1.87 18.53
C SER A 110 -8.79 1.97 17.17
N ILE A 111 -8.44 3.00 16.39
CA ILE A 111 -8.96 3.23 15.04
C ILE A 111 -7.77 3.24 14.10
N ASN A 112 -7.79 2.39 13.07
CA ASN A 112 -6.79 2.39 12.02
C ASN A 112 -7.42 2.79 10.69
N VAL A 113 -6.94 3.89 10.10
CA VAL A 113 -7.34 4.34 8.77
C VAL A 113 -6.15 4.15 7.84
N THR A 114 -6.36 3.39 6.77
CA THR A 114 -5.35 3.07 5.76
C THR A 114 -5.84 3.47 4.37
N TYR A 115 -4.91 3.86 3.50
CA TYR A 115 -5.20 4.24 2.12
C TYR A 115 -4.52 3.27 1.17
N ASN A 116 -5.29 2.29 0.69
CA ASN A 116 -4.78 1.29 -0.24
C ASN A 116 -4.80 1.84 -1.66
N ARG A 117 -3.70 1.63 -2.38
CA ARG A 117 -3.54 2.05 -3.78
C ARG A 117 -3.42 0.82 -4.66
N ILE A 118 -4.31 0.69 -5.62
CA ILE A 118 -4.34 -0.39 -6.61
C ILE A 118 -3.87 0.19 -7.96
N ASP A 119 -3.05 -0.56 -8.69
CA ASP A 119 -2.60 -0.22 -10.07
C ASP A 119 -2.08 1.22 -10.27
N TYR A 120 -1.38 1.72 -9.25
CA TYR A 120 -0.82 3.07 -9.24
C TYR A 120 0.54 3.16 -9.93
N LYS A 121 1.12 2.03 -10.37
CA LYS A 121 2.41 2.00 -11.08
C LYS A 121 2.20 1.46 -12.48
N ILE A 122 2.64 2.22 -13.47
CA ILE A 122 2.72 1.78 -14.86
C ILE A 122 4.20 1.76 -15.23
N ALA A 123 4.68 0.60 -15.66
CA ALA A 123 6.06 0.45 -16.11
C ALA A 123 6.09 0.26 -17.63
N ALA A 124 6.79 1.15 -18.33
CA ALA A 124 7.13 0.95 -19.73
C ALA A 124 8.56 0.39 -19.82
N ARG A 125 8.77 -0.59 -20.69
CA ARG A 125 10.03 -1.33 -20.80
C ARG A 125 10.58 -1.26 -22.21
N SER A 126 11.90 -1.34 -22.32
CA SER A 126 12.55 -1.53 -23.63
C SER A 126 12.13 -2.86 -24.26
N SER A 127 11.97 -2.85 -25.59
CA SER A 127 11.59 -3.99 -26.43
C SER A 127 12.70 -5.01 -26.65
N SER A 128 13.81 -4.92 -25.91
CA SER A 128 14.93 -5.86 -26.06
C SER A 128 14.49 -7.30 -25.73
N THR A 129 15.02 -8.27 -26.46
CA THR A 129 14.74 -9.70 -26.27
C THR A 129 15.04 -10.16 -24.83
N LEU A 130 16.08 -9.60 -24.23
CA LEU A 130 16.45 -9.84 -22.83
C LEU A 130 15.36 -9.35 -21.85
N SER A 131 14.74 -8.20 -22.11
CA SER A 131 13.63 -7.65 -21.31
C SER A 131 12.38 -8.55 -21.38
N HIS A 132 12.05 -9.04 -22.58
CA HIS A 132 10.95 -9.99 -22.77
C HIS A 132 11.20 -11.33 -22.09
N PHE A 133 12.40 -11.90 -22.24
CA PHE A 133 12.77 -13.17 -21.62
C PHE A 133 12.75 -13.10 -20.09
N ALA A 134 13.31 -12.02 -19.52
CA ALA A 134 13.35 -11.77 -18.08
C ALA A 134 11.97 -11.58 -17.44
N ASN A 135 10.94 -11.25 -18.24
CA ASN A 135 9.59 -11.01 -17.73
C ASN A 135 8.57 -12.10 -18.12
N SER A 136 8.97 -13.10 -18.92
CA SER A 136 8.09 -14.19 -19.29
C SER A 136 7.78 -15.08 -18.08
N THR A 137 6.48 -15.34 -17.85
CA THR A 137 6.02 -16.26 -16.80
C THR A 137 6.60 -17.65 -16.99
N LEU A 138 6.69 -18.11 -18.24
CA LEU A 138 7.24 -19.43 -18.58
C LEU A 138 8.70 -19.54 -18.16
N VAL A 139 9.50 -18.51 -18.42
CA VAL A 139 10.93 -18.49 -18.03
C VAL A 139 11.06 -18.51 -16.50
N ARG A 140 10.21 -17.78 -15.78
CA ARG A 140 10.19 -17.80 -14.30
C ARG A 140 9.84 -19.19 -13.76
N VAL A 141 8.82 -19.82 -14.34
CA VAL A 141 8.37 -21.17 -13.95
C VAL A 141 9.44 -22.22 -14.26
N LEU A 142 10.04 -22.17 -15.45
CA LEU A 142 11.14 -23.08 -15.82
C LEU A 142 12.33 -22.93 -14.88
N CYS A 143 12.76 -21.70 -14.57
CA CYS A 143 13.85 -21.45 -13.64
C CYS A 143 13.55 -21.97 -12.22
N TYR A 144 12.28 -21.92 -11.81
CA TYR A 144 11.83 -22.43 -10.52
C TYR A 144 11.86 -23.97 -10.48
N ILE A 145 11.32 -24.62 -11.51
CA ILE A 145 11.28 -26.09 -11.62
C ILE A 145 12.70 -26.67 -11.75
N SER A 146 13.57 -26.02 -12.53
CA SER A 146 14.91 -26.53 -12.81
C SER A 146 15.94 -26.27 -11.71
N CYS A 147 15.51 -25.79 -10.52
CA CYS A 147 16.35 -25.30 -9.42
C CYS A 147 17.39 -24.23 -9.80
N LEU A 148 17.32 -23.71 -11.03
CA LEU A 148 18.19 -22.67 -11.54
C LEU A 148 17.96 -21.35 -10.79
N CYS A 149 16.85 -21.20 -10.08
CA CYS A 149 16.61 -20.09 -9.17
C CYS A 149 17.72 -19.83 -8.14
N ILE A 150 18.51 -20.84 -7.73
CA ILE A 150 19.62 -20.62 -6.78
C ILE A 150 20.74 -19.77 -7.41
N ILE A 151 21.02 -19.95 -8.70
CA ILE A 151 22.09 -19.25 -9.42
C ILE A 151 21.53 -18.06 -10.22
N PHE A 152 20.46 -18.30 -10.98
CA PHE A 152 19.81 -17.28 -11.81
C PHE A 152 18.94 -16.32 -11.01
N GLY A 153 18.48 -16.68 -9.81
CA GLY A 153 17.71 -15.78 -8.93
C GLY A 153 18.54 -14.56 -8.49
N PRO A 154 19.74 -14.75 -7.91
CA PRO A 154 20.65 -13.66 -7.58
C PRO A 154 21.04 -12.82 -8.81
N ILE A 155 21.38 -13.46 -9.93
CA ILE A 155 21.74 -12.77 -11.18
C ILE A 155 20.56 -11.95 -11.71
N TYR A 156 19.35 -12.51 -11.71
CA TYR A 156 18.12 -11.83 -12.10
C TYR A 156 17.84 -10.63 -11.19
N CYS A 157 17.97 -10.82 -9.88
CA CYS A 157 17.79 -9.75 -8.89
C CYS A 157 18.82 -8.64 -9.10
N CYS A 158 20.10 -8.97 -9.32
CA CYS A 158 21.14 -7.99 -9.63
C CYS A 158 20.85 -7.24 -10.93
N LEU A 159 20.57 -7.93 -12.04
CA LEU A 159 20.27 -7.29 -13.33
C LEU A 159 19.05 -6.38 -13.26
N ARG A 160 18.02 -6.76 -12.50
CA ARG A 160 16.80 -5.97 -12.31
C ARG A 160 17.03 -4.76 -11.39
N THR A 161 17.74 -4.95 -10.28
CA THR A 161 18.02 -3.89 -9.31
C THR A 161 18.97 -2.83 -9.90
N ILE A 162 19.90 -3.26 -10.76
CA ILE A 162 20.84 -2.36 -11.47
C ILE A 162 20.14 -1.68 -12.67
N GLY A 163 19.19 -2.35 -13.32
CA GLY A 163 18.47 -1.90 -14.52
C GLY A 163 17.40 -0.82 -14.29
N SER A 164 16.78 -0.77 -13.11
CA SER A 164 15.67 0.16 -12.87
C SER A 164 16.17 1.59 -12.73
N THR A 165 15.74 2.49 -13.62
CA THR A 165 15.95 3.94 -13.44
C THR A 165 14.82 4.43 -12.54
N ARG A 166 15.22 4.91 -11.35
CA ARG A 166 14.36 5.15 -10.18
C ARG A 166 13.07 5.89 -10.57
N ASP A 167 11.93 5.21 -10.43
CA ASP A 167 10.72 5.51 -9.63
C ASP A 167 10.29 6.97 -9.36
N ASN A 168 10.76 7.93 -10.15
CA ASN A 168 10.68 9.36 -9.86
C ASN A 168 9.62 10.07 -10.70
N ILE A 169 9.14 9.46 -11.78
CA ILE A 169 8.15 10.10 -12.66
C ILE A 169 6.75 9.85 -12.10
N VAL A 170 6.00 10.92 -11.91
CA VAL A 170 4.65 10.88 -11.37
C VAL A 170 3.68 11.59 -12.30
N ALA A 171 2.54 10.96 -12.56
CA ALA A 171 1.36 11.60 -13.14
C ALA A 171 0.45 12.02 -12.00
N GLU A 172 0.22 13.32 -11.87
CA GLU A 172 -0.65 13.89 -10.85
C GLU A 172 -2.10 13.92 -11.34
N TYR A 173 -3.00 13.35 -10.56
CA TYR A 173 -4.44 13.34 -10.79
C TYR A 173 -5.09 14.22 -9.74
N MET A 174 -5.96 15.14 -10.14
CA MET A 174 -6.69 15.97 -9.19
C MET A 174 -7.87 15.22 -8.60
N MET A 175 -8.17 15.49 -7.34
CA MET A 175 -9.44 15.08 -6.74
C MET A 175 -10.55 16.03 -7.23
N MET A 176 -11.69 15.46 -7.66
CA MET A 176 -12.84 16.21 -8.17
C MET A 176 -13.57 17.02 -7.11
N LYS A 177 -13.49 16.59 -5.85
CA LYS A 177 -14.16 17.21 -4.70
C LYS A 177 -13.15 17.43 -3.59
N SER A 178 -13.39 18.40 -2.71
CA SER A 178 -12.59 18.53 -1.49
C SER A 178 -12.83 17.35 -0.54
N ASP A 179 -11.88 17.17 0.37
CA ASP A 179 -11.94 16.17 1.44
C ASP A 179 -13.12 16.42 2.40
N ASP A 180 -13.45 17.67 2.68
CA ASP A 180 -14.62 18.04 3.50
C ASP A 180 -15.94 17.61 2.85
N ILE A 181 -16.09 17.84 1.56
CA ILE A 181 -17.28 17.43 0.81
C ILE A 181 -17.38 15.91 0.78
N PHE A 182 -16.26 15.20 0.57
CA PHE A 182 -16.21 13.75 0.65
C PHE A 182 -16.68 13.24 2.02
N LEU A 183 -16.21 13.84 3.11
CA LEU A 183 -16.62 13.48 4.46
C LEU A 183 -18.10 13.71 4.67
N GLN A 184 -18.64 14.86 4.28
CA GLN A 184 -20.08 15.15 4.42
C GLN A 184 -20.95 14.12 3.70
N PHE A 185 -20.58 13.75 2.48
CA PHE A 185 -21.34 12.75 1.71
C PHE A 185 -21.29 11.35 2.33
N ASN A 186 -20.16 10.97 2.95
CA ASN A 186 -19.98 9.61 3.46
C ASN A 186 -20.19 9.49 4.99
N ALA A 187 -20.32 10.60 5.71
CA ALA A 187 -20.35 10.62 7.16
C ALA A 187 -21.46 9.74 7.74
N GLN A 188 -22.67 9.80 7.16
CA GLN A 188 -23.79 9.00 7.66
C GLN A 188 -23.53 7.50 7.53
N MET A 189 -22.93 7.07 6.41
CA MET A 189 -22.59 5.66 6.21
C MET A 189 -21.53 5.20 7.21
N ILE A 190 -20.50 6.02 7.42
CA ILE A 190 -19.43 5.76 8.40
C ILE A 190 -20.04 5.64 9.80
N VAL A 191 -20.83 6.63 10.24
CA VAL A 191 -21.45 6.63 11.56
C VAL A 191 -22.38 5.43 11.73
N ASN A 192 -23.19 5.10 10.73
CA ASN A 192 -24.08 3.95 10.79
C ASN A 192 -23.31 2.63 10.94
N SER A 193 -22.18 2.46 10.25
CA SER A 193 -21.34 1.26 10.40
C SER A 193 -20.77 1.12 11.82
N VAL A 194 -20.43 2.24 12.44
CA VAL A 194 -19.92 2.29 13.82
C VAL A 194 -21.05 2.10 14.84
N ILE A 195 -22.28 2.58 14.58
CA ILE A 195 -23.42 2.39 15.49
C ILE A 195 -23.95 0.96 15.41
N GLN A 196 -24.04 0.36 14.22
CA GLN A 196 -24.50 -1.04 14.07
C GLN A 196 -23.62 -2.03 14.85
N ARG A 197 -22.32 -1.73 15.03
CA ARG A 197 -21.44 -2.50 15.92
C ARG A 197 -21.94 -2.55 17.36
N SER A 198 -22.46 -1.43 17.85
CA SER A 198 -22.90 -1.24 19.23
C SER A 198 -24.03 -2.22 19.50
N TYR A 199 -24.99 -2.28 18.58
CA TYR A 199 -26.14 -3.18 18.65
C TYR A 199 -25.74 -4.67 18.66
N ASN A 200 -24.83 -5.09 17.77
CA ASN A 200 -24.40 -6.49 17.70
C ASN A 200 -23.57 -6.90 18.93
N SER A 201 -22.78 -5.99 19.50
CA SER A 201 -22.04 -6.23 20.75
C SER A 201 -22.99 -6.40 21.95
N TYR A 202 -24.04 -5.57 22.06
CA TYR A 202 -25.04 -5.73 23.11
C TYR A 202 -25.72 -7.10 23.04
N ILE A 203 -26.17 -7.55 21.87
CA ILE A 203 -26.84 -8.86 21.74
C ILE A 203 -25.91 -10.01 22.15
N ALA A 204 -24.62 -9.96 21.77
CA ALA A 204 -23.65 -10.99 22.11
C ALA A 204 -23.35 -11.11 23.63
N HIS A 205 -23.61 -10.06 24.41
CA HIS A 205 -23.49 -10.10 25.87
C HIS A 205 -24.73 -10.63 26.60
N PHE A 206 -25.88 -10.75 25.90
CA PHE A 206 -27.14 -11.23 26.45
C PHE A 206 -27.50 -12.67 26.00
N THR A 207 -26.64 -13.34 25.23
CA THR A 207 -26.72 -14.76 24.85
C THR A 207 -25.56 -15.54 25.41
#